data_AF-A0AAD4D2I1-F1
#
_entry.id   AF-A0AAD4D2I1-F1
#
_cell.length_a   1.000
_cell.length_b   1.000
_cell.length_c   1.000
_cell.angle_alpha   90.00
_cell.angle_beta   90.00
_cell.angle_gamma   90.00
#
_symmetry.space_group_name_H-M   'P 1'
#
loop_
_entity.id
_entity.type
_entity.pdbx_description
1 polymer ?
#
loop_
_entity_poly.entity_id
_entity_poly.type
_entity_poly.pdbx_seq_one_letter_code
_entity_poly.pdbx_strand_id
1 'polypeptide(L)'
;WHLRFTYVMSAAFDSGVAFMVLLSFFIFTIREKDMPNWWGYPETPICKLDAYPLMAPKSGRPDPWNPTEKYVFPKAYVPPQ
;
A
#
# COMPACT_ATOMS: atom_id res chain seq x y z
N TRP A 1 -13.81 39.15 -3.18
CA TRP A 1 -13.10 39.13 -1.89
C TRP A 1 -13.20 37.76 -1.21
N HIS A 2 -14.40 37.16 -1.10
CA HIS A 2 -14.61 35.79 -0.59
C HIS A 2 -13.74 34.70 -1.26
N LEU A 3 -13.66 34.65 -2.59
CA LEU A 3 -12.95 33.61 -3.35
C LEU A 3 -11.46 33.44 -2.98
N ARG A 4 -10.74 34.53 -2.67
CA ARG A 4 -9.30 34.47 -2.36
C ARG A 4 -9.05 33.89 -0.96
N PHE A 5 -9.88 34.24 0.02
CA PHE A 5 -9.75 33.72 1.38
C PHE A 5 -10.20 32.26 1.48
N THR A 6 -11.23 31.86 0.73
CA THR A 6 -11.67 30.46 0.69
C THR A 6 -10.60 29.53 0.12
N TYR A 7 -9.85 29.97 -0.90
CA TYR A 7 -8.75 29.18 -1.47
C TYR A 7 -7.63 28.94 -0.44
N VAL A 8 -7.19 29.99 0.26
CA VAL A 8 -6.15 29.88 1.29
C VAL A 8 -6.61 29.02 2.46
N MET A 9 -7.86 29.19 2.91
CA MET A 9 -8.43 28.39 3.99
C MET A 9 -8.57 26.91 3.60
N SER A 10 -8.96 26.61 2.36
CA SER A 10 -9.04 25.24 1.86
C SER A 10 -7.66 24.58 1.81
N ALA A 11 -6.63 25.29 1.33
CA ALA A 11 -5.27 24.78 1.28
C ALA A 11 -4.67 24.58 2.69
N ALA A 12 -4.96 25.50 3.62
CA ALA A 12 -4.56 25.37 5.02
C ALA A 12 -5.25 24.19 5.71
N PHE A 13 -6.52 23.92 5.39
CA PHE A 13 -7.25 22.77 5.94
C PHE A 13 -6.71 21.44 5.39
N ASP A 14 -6.45 21.35 4.08
CA ASP A 14 -5.90 20.13 3.46
C ASP A 14 -4.52 19.76 4.02
N SER A 15 -3.61 20.75 4.06
CA SER A 15 -2.28 20.56 4.66
C SER A 15 -2.33 20.32 6.17
N GLY A 16 -3.25 20.94 6.89
CA GLY A 16 -3.49 20.71 8.31
C GLY A 16 -3.97 19.29 8.60
N VAL A 17 -4.93 18.78 7.81
CA VAL A 17 -5.41 17.39 7.93
C VAL A 17 -4.29 16.41 7.61
N ALA A 18 -3.51 16.64 6.54
CA ALA A 18 -2.37 15.80 6.20
C ALA A 18 -1.33 15.74 7.35
N PHE A 19 -1.00 16.88 7.95
CA PHE A 19 -0.10 16.94 9.10
C PHE A 19 -0.65 16.19 10.32
N MET A 20 -1.93 16.38 10.66
CA MET A 20 -2.56 15.72 11.81
C MET A 20 -2.63 14.21 11.65
N VAL A 21 -2.85 13.72 10.43
CA VAL A 21 -2.79 12.28 10.11
C VAL A 21 -1.39 11.73 10.34
N LEU A 22 -0.34 12.41 9.86
CA LEU A 22 1.05 11.99 10.06
C LEU A 22 1.45 11.99 11.54
N LEU A 23 1.05 13.02 12.28
CA LEU A 23 1.29 13.12 13.72
C LEU A 23 0.58 11.98 14.47
N SER A 24 -0.66 11.67 14.10
CA SER A 24 -1.42 10.55 14.68
C SER A 24 -0.75 9.20 14.39
N PHE A 25 -0.24 8.99 13.17
CA PHE A 25 0.52 7.80 12.80
C PHE A 25 1.71 7.57 13.73
N PHE A 26 2.52 8.61 14.00
CA PHE A 26 3.65 8.50 14.91
C PHE A 26 3.22 8.23 16.35
N ILE A 27 2.19 8.91 16.85
CA ILE A 27 1.69 8.69 18.22
C ILE A 27 1.22 7.25 18.41
N PHE A 28 0.45 6.70 17.48
CA PHE A 28 -0.04 5.32 17.59
C PHE A 28 1.08 4.29 17.45
N THR A 29 2.03 4.53 16.54
CA THR A 29 3.20 3.65 16.36
C THR A 29 4.08 3.61 17.61
N ILE A 30 4.37 4.77 18.22
CA ILE A 30 5.20 4.85 19.44
C ILE A 30 4.52 4.15 20.62
N ARG A 31 3.19 4.11 20.64
CA ARG A 31 2.40 3.45 21.69
C ARG A 31 2.08 1.99 21.40
N GLU A 32 2.68 1.41 20.35
CA GLU A 32 2.47 0.02 19.93
C GLU A 32 0.98 -0.32 19.78
N LYS A 33 0.21 0.63 19.21
CA LYS A 33 -1.21 0.42 18.93
C LYS A 33 -1.40 -0.03 17.49
N ASP A 34 -2.16 -1.12 17.34
CA ASP A 34 -2.56 -1.62 16.03
C ASP A 34 -3.37 -0.57 15.28
N MET A 35 -3.03 -0.41 14.00
CA MET A 35 -3.75 0.48 13.11
C MET A 35 -4.99 -0.22 12.54
N PRO A 36 -6.00 0.54 12.07
CA PRO A 36 -7.15 -0.05 11.39
C PRO A 36 -6.72 -0.91 10.20
N ASN A 37 -7.40 -2.03 9.96
CA ASN A 37 -7.01 -3.01 8.92
C ASN A 37 -6.87 -2.42 7.50
N TRP A 38 -7.60 -1.33 7.20
CA TRP A 38 -7.52 -0.63 5.91
C TRP A 38 -6.31 0.29 5.76
N TRP A 39 -5.61 0.61 6.86
CA TRP A 39 -4.36 1.38 6.86
C TRP A 39 -3.16 0.55 6.38
N GLY A 40 -3.34 -0.77 6.29
CA GLY A 40 -2.29 -1.73 5.97
C GLY A 40 -1.89 -2.50 7.22
N TYR A 41 -2.36 -3.73 7.31
CA TYR A 41 -2.03 -4.63 8.40
C TYR A 41 -0.96 -5.62 7.94
N PRO A 42 0.22 -5.66 8.56
CA PRO A 42 1.32 -6.50 8.09
C PRO A 42 1.02 -8.00 8.21
N GLU A 43 0.07 -8.41 9.06
CA GLU A 43 -0.24 -9.83 9.23
C GLU A 43 -1.27 -10.36 8.21
N THR A 44 -1.97 -9.47 7.49
CA THR A 44 -2.95 -9.89 6.48
C THR A 44 -2.58 -9.34 5.11
N PRO A 45 -2.40 -10.20 4.09
CA PRO A 45 -2.06 -9.74 2.75
C PRO A 45 -3.18 -8.86 2.20
N ILE A 46 -2.85 -7.61 1.83
CA ILE A 46 -3.83 -6.64 1.32
C ILE A 46 -4.31 -7.05 -0.08
N CYS A 47 -3.43 -7.71 -0.85
CA CYS A 47 -3.74 -8.19 -2.19
C CYS A 47 -3.05 -9.54 -2.44
N LYS A 48 -3.51 -10.27 -3.47
CA LYS A 48 -2.92 -11.56 -3.86
C LYS A 48 -1.40 -11.47 -4.04
N LEU A 49 -0.91 -10.33 -4.56
CA LEU A 49 0.50 -10.10 -4.85
C LEU A 49 1.38 -10.15 -3.59
N ASP A 50 0.83 -9.75 -2.45
CA ASP A 50 1.49 -9.67 -1.15
C ASP A 50 1.85 -11.05 -0.58
N ALA A 51 1.13 -12.09 -1.00
CA ALA A 51 1.43 -13.48 -0.63
C ALA A 51 2.58 -14.10 -1.45
N TYR A 52 3.00 -13.46 -2.54
CA TYR A 52 4.09 -13.96 -3.39
C TYR A 52 5.42 -13.35 -2.96
N PRO A 53 6.54 -14.08 -3.12
CA PRO A 53 7.86 -13.52 -2.89
C PRO A 53 8.14 -12.38 -3.88
N LEU A 54 8.86 -11.36 -3.40
CA LEU A 54 9.31 -10.21 -4.20
C LEU A 54 10.13 -10.60 -5.44
N MET A 55 10.73 -11.80 -5.44
CA MET A 55 11.45 -12.34 -6.58
C MET A 55 10.79 -13.64 -7.06
N ALA A 56 10.65 -13.75 -8.38
CA ALA A 56 10.20 -14.97 -9.04
C ALA A 56 11.11 -16.15 -8.65
N PRO A 57 10.56 -17.25 -8.12
CA PRO A 57 11.36 -18.43 -7.85
C PRO A 57 11.85 -19.03 -9.18
N LYS A 58 13.11 -19.50 -9.21
CA LYS A 58 13.70 -20.14 -10.41
C LYS A 58 12.90 -21.35 -10.90
N SER A 59 12.19 -22.02 -9.98
CA SER A 59 11.22 -23.07 -10.25
C SER A 59 9.84 -22.59 -9.77
N GLY A 60 8.79 -22.79 -10.57
CA GLY A 60 7.44 -22.38 -10.20
C GLY A 60 7.04 -22.97 -8.85
N ARG A 61 6.65 -22.11 -7.89
CA ARG A 61 6.14 -22.51 -6.58
C ARG A 61 4.61 -22.60 -6.63
N PRO A 62 3.99 -23.46 -5.80
CA PRO A 62 2.53 -23.53 -5.71
C PRO A 62 1.96 -22.18 -5.32
N ASP A 63 0.88 -21.77 -5.96
CA ASP A 63 0.16 -20.53 -5.65
C ASP A 63 -0.52 -20.65 -4.27
N PRO A 64 -0.28 -19.71 -3.34
CA PRO A 64 -0.97 -19.65 -2.04
C PRO A 64 -2.51 -19.63 -2.14
N TRP A 65 -3.06 -19.14 -3.25
CA TRP A 65 -4.49 -18.97 -3.46
C TRP A 65 -5.13 -20.07 -4.31
N ASN A 66 -4.33 -20.79 -5.10
CA ASN A 66 -4.77 -21.87 -5.97
C ASN A 66 -3.73 -23.00 -6.03
N PRO A 67 -3.84 -24.04 -5.20
CA PRO A 67 -2.79 -25.06 -5.10
C PRO A 67 -2.59 -25.90 -6.38
N THR A 68 -3.50 -25.83 -7.35
CA THR A 68 -3.36 -26.51 -8.64
C THR A 68 -2.48 -25.76 -9.63
N GLU A 69 -2.22 -24.47 -9.40
CA GLU A 69 -1.44 -23.62 -10.28
C GLU A 69 -0.08 -23.26 -9.66
N LYS A 70 0.91 -23.07 -10.52
CA LYS A 70 2.24 -22.58 -10.13
C LYS A 70 2.38 -21.15 -10.61
N TYR A 71 2.81 -20.25 -9.73
CA TYR A 71 3.10 -18.89 -10.17
C TYR A 71 4.50 -18.84 -10.81
N VAL A 72 4.53 -18.33 -12.04
CA VAL A 72 5.73 -17.95 -12.77
C VAL A 72 5.43 -16.55 -13.29
N PHE A 73 6.18 -15.54 -12.85
CA PHE A 73 5.99 -14.20 -13.42
C PHE A 73 6.21 -14.25 -14.94
N PRO A 74 5.41 -13.53 -15.73
CA PRO A 74 5.61 -13.48 -17.17
C PRO A 74 7.06 -13.07 -17.43
N LYS A 75 7.76 -13.81 -18.31
CA LYS A 75 9.08 -13.37 -18.80
C LYS A 75 8.92 -11.95 -19.32
N ALA A 76 9.88 -11.06 -19.04
CA ALA A 76 9.88 -9.73 -19.60
C ALA A 76 9.63 -9.81 -21.11
N TYR A 77 8.72 -8.98 -21.63
CA TYR A 77 8.43 -8.95 -23.06
C TYR A 77 9.72 -8.61 -23.82
N VAL A 78 10.17 -9.52 -24.68
CA VAL A 78 11.28 -9.27 -25.60
C VAL A 78 10.66 -8.96 -26.96
N PRO A 79 10.79 -7.75 -27.50
CA PRO A 79 10.29 -7.46 -28.84
C PRO A 79 11.01 -8.35 -29.87
N PRO A 80 10.33 -8.78 -30.95
CA PRO A 80 10.97 -9.50 -32.03
C PRO A 80 12.08 -8.63 -32.65
N GLN A 81 13.21 -9.28 -33.00
CA GLN A 81 14.36 -8.65 -33.68
C GLN A 81 14.06 -8.34 -35.13
#